data_AF-A0A925C1W5-F1
#
_entry.id   AF-A0A925C1W5-F1
#
_cell.length_a   1.000
_cell.length_b   1.000
_cell.length_c   1.000
_cell.angle_alpha   90.00
_cell.angle_beta   90.00
_cell.angle_gamma   90.00
#
_symmetry.space_group_name_H-M   'P 1'
#
loop_
_entity.id
_entity.type
_entity.pdbx_description
1 polymer ?
#
loop_
_entity_poly.entity_id
_entity_poly.type
_entity_poly.pdbx_seq_one_letter_code
_entity_poly.pdbx_strand_id
1 'polypeptide(L)'
;MSPNNANLLIDHLDKSLEGKELEEVDQLIRNDEEAANEWKLLQFTASNIYEAGLYAQVAAVKDQYAAGKSNVGSQRTNGGIVRTMTRKMMRVAAVLLFVSISAVLYKYISVNDSKLYNEYYSSYELNTTRSLGDDNGLDNAYKNKNWNDVVAIVNGIQDKSSKHFFLAGVANLELKQYGQAINAFQSVINKNQVAGDDYFGDEAGYYLAMSYLANREADKAVPILEKIKKDKSHLYNQAVSKMGMDFTILAFKARN
;
A
#
# COMPACT_ATOMS: atom_id res chain seq x y z
N MET A 1 30.06 -29.18 -41.03
CA MET A 1 28.65 -29.47 -40.73
C MET A 1 27.87 -30.00 -41.95
N SER A 2 26.85 -30.86 -41.76
CA SER A 2 25.97 -31.38 -42.85
C SER A 2 24.91 -30.34 -43.26
N PRO A 3 24.52 -30.23 -44.54
CA PRO A 3 23.48 -29.28 -44.99
C PRO A 3 22.15 -29.41 -44.25
N ASN A 4 21.80 -30.62 -43.79
CA ASN A 4 20.57 -30.86 -43.03
C ASN A 4 20.60 -30.20 -41.64
N ASN A 5 21.77 -30.19 -41.00
CA ASN A 5 21.97 -29.59 -39.68
C ASN A 5 21.92 -28.06 -39.76
N ALA A 6 22.40 -27.48 -40.87
CA ALA A 6 22.37 -26.03 -41.07
C ALA A 6 20.92 -25.51 -41.21
N ASN A 7 20.08 -26.24 -41.93
CA ASN A 7 18.67 -25.90 -42.06
C ASN A 7 17.94 -25.97 -40.72
N LEU A 8 18.20 -27.00 -39.91
CA LEU A 8 17.62 -27.11 -38.55
C LEU A 8 17.99 -25.92 -37.65
N LEU A 9 19.24 -25.42 -37.72
CA LEU A 9 19.63 -24.23 -36.97
C LEU A 9 18.92 -22.95 -37.46
N ILE A 10 18.68 -22.83 -38.77
CA ILE A 10 17.94 -21.68 -39.35
C ILE A 10 16.47 -21.74 -38.95
N ASP A 11 15.83 -22.90 -39.07
CA ASP A 11 14.42 -23.10 -38.66
C ASP A 11 14.24 -22.87 -37.15
N HIS A 12 15.24 -23.25 -36.35
CA HIS A 12 15.28 -22.93 -34.93
C HIS A 12 15.37 -21.41 -34.65
N LEU A 13 16.12 -20.65 -35.46
CA LEU A 13 16.20 -19.20 -35.36
C LEU A 13 14.85 -18.52 -35.66
N ASP A 14 14.16 -19.03 -36.67
CA ASP A 14 12.85 -18.53 -37.13
C ASP A 14 11.68 -18.99 -36.26
N LYS A 15 11.96 -19.81 -35.23
CA LYS A 15 10.97 -20.41 -34.31
C LYS A 15 9.91 -21.24 -35.04
N SER A 16 10.29 -21.90 -36.13
CA SER A 16 9.38 -22.72 -36.96
C SER A 16 9.36 -24.20 -36.55
N LEU A 17 10.23 -24.63 -35.64
CA LEU A 17 10.32 -26.02 -35.17
C LEU A 17 9.41 -26.30 -33.96
N GLU A 18 8.74 -27.46 -33.97
CA GLU A 18 7.92 -27.94 -32.86
C GLU A 18 8.19 -29.43 -32.54
N GLY A 19 7.96 -29.82 -31.28
CA GLY A 19 8.03 -31.22 -30.85
C GLY A 19 9.43 -31.82 -30.97
N LYS A 20 9.55 -32.97 -31.65
CA LYS A 20 10.76 -33.79 -31.67
C LYS A 20 11.97 -33.12 -32.35
N GLU A 21 11.71 -32.27 -33.34
CA GLU A 21 12.76 -31.56 -34.10
C GLU A 21 13.41 -30.44 -33.26
N LEU A 22 12.65 -29.85 -32.33
CA LEU A 22 13.16 -28.86 -31.36
C LEU A 22 14.15 -29.52 -30.38
N GLU A 23 13.81 -30.71 -29.89
CA GLU A 23 14.72 -31.47 -28.99
C GLU A 23 15.98 -31.94 -29.72
N GLU A 24 15.87 -32.30 -31.00
CA GLU A 24 17.00 -32.72 -31.82
C GLU A 24 18.00 -31.57 -32.07
N VAL A 25 17.50 -30.37 -32.40
CA VAL A 25 18.38 -29.20 -32.61
C VAL A 25 19.02 -28.72 -31.30
N ASP A 26 18.30 -28.78 -30.18
CA ASP A 26 18.85 -28.45 -28.86
C ASP A 26 19.97 -29.41 -28.44
N GLN A 27 19.83 -30.70 -28.74
CA GLN A 27 20.87 -31.69 -28.51
C GLN A 27 22.07 -31.47 -29.44
N LEU A 28 21.82 -31.13 -30.70
CA LEU A 28 22.87 -30.83 -31.67
C LEU A 28 23.70 -29.61 -31.23
N ILE A 29 23.06 -28.52 -30.81
CA ILE A 29 23.74 -27.31 -30.31
C ILE A 29 24.56 -27.60 -29.05
N ARG A 30 24.14 -28.54 -28.20
CA ARG A 30 24.85 -28.88 -26.96
C ARG A 30 26.03 -29.82 -27.15
N ASN A 31 25.91 -30.75 -28.09
CA ASN A 31 26.85 -31.87 -28.22
C ASN A 31 27.86 -31.69 -29.36
N ASP A 32 27.60 -30.78 -30.30
CA ASP A 32 28.48 -30.48 -31.43
C ASP A 32 29.02 -29.04 -31.34
N GLU A 33 30.34 -28.91 -31.16
CA GLU A 33 31.02 -27.61 -31.05
C GLU A 33 30.97 -26.80 -32.35
N GLU A 34 30.92 -27.46 -33.52
CA GLU A 34 30.78 -26.79 -34.81
C GLU A 34 29.38 -26.16 -34.93
N ALA A 35 28.34 -26.90 -34.57
CA ALA A 35 26.95 -26.44 -34.58
C ALA A 35 26.70 -25.31 -33.56
N ALA A 36 27.30 -25.38 -32.37
CA ALA A 36 27.20 -24.35 -31.35
C ALA A 36 27.79 -23.00 -31.82
N ASN A 37 28.93 -23.06 -32.51
CA ASN A 37 29.59 -21.86 -33.07
C ASN A 37 28.79 -21.26 -34.23
N GLU A 38 28.23 -22.10 -35.10
CA GLU A 38 27.40 -21.66 -36.22
C GLU A 38 26.07 -21.02 -35.72
N TRP A 39 25.44 -21.62 -34.71
CA TRP A 39 24.26 -21.06 -34.04
C TRP A 39 24.54 -19.66 -33.44
N LYS A 40 25.70 -19.49 -32.80
CA LYS A 40 26.12 -18.19 -32.25
C LYS A 40 26.34 -17.14 -33.34
N LEU A 41 26.93 -17.53 -34.47
CA LEU A 41 27.13 -16.66 -35.62
C LEU A 41 25.79 -16.26 -36.26
N LEU A 42 24.85 -17.19 -36.39
CA LEU A 42 23.51 -16.93 -36.92
C LEU A 42 22.74 -15.94 -36.04
N GLN A 43 22.72 -16.14 -34.72
CA GLN A 43 22.10 -15.18 -33.79
C GLN A 43 22.73 -13.79 -33.88
N PHE A 44 24.06 -13.72 -33.94
CA PHE A 44 24.77 -12.45 -34.08
C PHE A 44 24.46 -11.75 -35.41
N THR A 45 24.40 -12.50 -36.51
CA THR A 45 24.11 -11.93 -37.83
C THR A 45 22.66 -11.46 -37.93
N ALA A 46 21.71 -12.27 -37.46
CA ALA A 46 20.29 -11.92 -37.47
C ALA A 46 19.98 -10.71 -36.58
N SER A 47 20.58 -10.61 -35.39
CA SER A 47 20.43 -9.44 -34.52
C SER A 47 20.98 -8.17 -35.17
N ASN A 48 22.16 -8.23 -35.79
CA ASN A 48 22.73 -7.07 -36.50
C ASN A 48 21.90 -6.64 -37.73
N ILE A 49 21.34 -7.60 -38.49
CA ILE A 49 20.45 -7.29 -39.63
C ILE A 49 19.13 -6.70 -39.12
N TYR A 50 18.58 -7.22 -38.03
CA TYR A 50 17.39 -6.68 -37.39
C TYR A 50 17.61 -5.24 -36.91
N GLU A 51 18.72 -4.97 -36.24
CA GLU A 51 19.09 -3.62 -35.82
C GLU A 51 19.28 -2.68 -37.01
N ALA A 52 20.01 -3.10 -38.05
CA ALA A 52 20.21 -2.30 -39.26
C ALA A 52 18.89 -2.00 -39.98
N GLY A 53 17.99 -2.98 -40.06
CA GLY A 53 16.64 -2.81 -40.61
C GLY A 53 15.78 -1.87 -39.77
N LEU A 54 15.86 -1.97 -38.44
CA LEU A 54 15.17 -1.07 -37.51
C LEU A 54 15.69 0.36 -37.65
N TYR A 55 17.01 0.55 -37.73
CA TYR A 55 17.62 1.86 -37.99
C TYR A 55 17.19 2.43 -39.34
N ALA A 56 17.11 1.61 -40.40
CA ALA A 56 16.63 2.05 -41.70
C ALA A 56 15.14 2.45 -41.67
N GLN A 57 14.28 1.71 -40.95
CA GLN A 57 12.89 2.09 -40.76
C GLN A 57 12.74 3.40 -39.97
N VAL A 58 13.49 3.55 -38.88
CA VAL A 58 13.49 4.78 -38.07
C VAL A 58 14.03 5.96 -38.86
N ALA A 59 15.08 5.76 -39.67
CA ALA A 59 15.62 6.78 -40.57
C ALA A 59 14.61 7.17 -41.65
N ALA A 60 13.97 6.21 -42.32
CA ALA A 60 12.93 6.48 -43.30
C ALA A 60 11.72 7.21 -42.70
N VAL A 61 11.30 6.84 -41.49
CA VAL A 61 10.23 7.55 -40.75
C VAL A 61 10.68 8.96 -40.38
N LYS A 62 11.93 9.14 -39.96
CA LYS A 62 12.50 10.46 -39.65
C LYS A 62 12.59 11.34 -40.90
N ASP A 63 12.98 10.78 -42.04
CA ASP A 63 13.04 11.48 -43.33
C ASP A 63 11.64 11.83 -43.83
N GLN A 64 10.66 10.95 -43.70
CA GLN A 64 9.25 11.25 -43.98
C GLN A 64 8.71 12.35 -43.05
N TYR A 65 9.10 12.37 -41.78
CA TYR A 65 8.71 13.41 -40.82
C TYR A 65 9.41 14.75 -41.10
N ALA A 66 10.66 14.73 -41.56
CA ALA A 66 11.42 15.92 -41.96
C ALA A 66 10.90 16.50 -43.29
N ALA A 67 10.61 15.64 -44.28
CA ALA A 67 9.97 16.02 -45.53
C ALA A 67 8.55 16.54 -45.31
N GLY A 68 7.80 15.96 -44.36
CA GLY A 68 6.47 16.40 -43.94
C GLY A 68 6.46 17.78 -43.25
N LYS A 69 7.59 18.25 -42.70
CA LYS A 69 7.72 19.63 -42.18
C LYS A 69 7.99 20.67 -43.26
N SER A 70 8.32 20.25 -44.49
CA SER A 70 8.73 21.14 -45.58
C SER A 70 7.58 21.54 -46.51
N ASN A 71 6.37 21.00 -46.32
CA ASN A 71 5.19 21.28 -47.15
C ASN A 71 4.03 21.90 -46.36
N VAL A 72 4.28 22.94 -45.57
CA VAL A 72 3.22 23.89 -45.18
C VAL A 72 3.14 24.97 -46.25
N GLY A 73 2.70 24.54 -47.43
CA GLY A 73 2.48 25.37 -48.60
C GLY A 73 1.55 24.62 -49.55
N SER A 74 0.25 24.74 -49.32
CA SER A 74 -0.84 24.49 -50.27
C SER A 74 -1.05 23.05 -50.77
N GLN A 75 -2.03 22.34 -50.20
CA GLN A 75 -3.17 21.80 -50.96
C GLN A 75 -4.23 21.19 -50.04
N ARG A 76 -5.48 21.62 -50.26
CA ARG A 76 -6.68 21.14 -49.57
C ARG A 76 -7.11 19.81 -50.17
N THR A 77 -7.20 18.75 -49.37
CA THR A 77 -8.11 17.62 -49.62
C THR A 77 -8.64 17.07 -48.30
N ASN A 78 -9.94 16.82 -48.30
CA ASN A 78 -10.73 16.29 -47.18
C ASN A 78 -10.10 15.03 -46.57
N GLY A 79 -9.66 15.10 -45.33
CA GLY A 79 -9.15 13.99 -44.53
C GLY A 79 -9.46 14.27 -43.06
N GLY A 80 -9.82 13.23 -42.31
CA GLY A 80 -10.36 13.33 -40.95
C GLY A 80 -9.61 14.34 -40.07
N ILE A 81 -10.37 15.14 -39.32
CA ILE A 81 -9.82 16.19 -38.46
C ILE A 81 -9.00 15.53 -37.33
N VAL A 82 -7.74 15.23 -37.59
CA VAL A 82 -6.78 14.98 -36.52
C VAL A 82 -6.48 16.36 -35.94
N ARG A 83 -7.27 16.76 -34.93
CA ARG A 83 -7.00 18.00 -34.19
C ARG A 83 -5.62 17.81 -33.56
N THR A 84 -4.62 18.49 -34.11
CA THR A 84 -3.30 18.56 -33.50
C THR A 84 -3.52 19.08 -32.08
N MET A 85 -3.07 18.29 -31.10
CA MET A 85 -3.22 18.61 -29.68
C MET A 85 -2.62 19.99 -29.47
N THR A 86 -3.47 21.01 -29.39
CA THR A 86 -3.01 22.40 -29.43
C THR A 86 -2.12 22.66 -28.21
N ARG A 87 -1.17 23.61 -28.28
CA ARG A 87 -0.38 24.01 -27.11
C ARG A 87 -1.25 24.35 -25.89
N LYS A 88 -2.52 24.74 -26.10
CA LYS A 88 -3.51 24.96 -25.03
C LYS A 88 -3.88 23.66 -24.31
N MET A 89 -4.02 22.54 -25.01
CA MET A 89 -4.34 21.23 -24.44
C MET A 89 -3.16 20.62 -23.67
N MET A 90 -1.91 20.87 -24.12
CA MET A 90 -0.70 20.55 -23.34
C MET A 90 -0.61 21.39 -22.05
N ARG A 91 -0.98 22.67 -22.09
CA ARG A 91 -1.05 23.53 -20.89
C ARG A 91 -2.11 23.04 -19.90
N VAL A 92 -3.28 22.60 -20.38
CA VAL A 92 -4.32 22.00 -19.53
C VAL A 92 -3.80 20.74 -18.84
N ALA A 93 -3.11 19.84 -19.57
CA ALA A 93 -2.52 18.65 -18.98
C ALA A 93 -1.44 18.98 -17.92
N ALA A 94 -0.59 19.97 -18.19
CA ALA A 94 0.43 20.43 -17.23
C ALA A 94 -0.20 20.99 -15.94
N VAL A 95 -1.28 21.77 -16.05
CA VAL A 95 -2.02 22.28 -14.89
C VAL A 95 -2.64 21.14 -14.09
N LEU A 96 -3.26 20.16 -14.76
CA LEU A 96 -3.83 18.99 -14.08
C LEU A 96 -2.75 18.18 -13.34
N LEU A 97 -1.57 18.01 -13.94
CA LEU A 97 -0.43 17.35 -13.30
C LEU A 97 0.02 18.11 -12.06
N PHE A 98 0.20 19.43 -12.15
CA PHE A 98 0.57 20.27 -11.02
C PHE A 98 -0.46 20.21 -9.90
N VAL A 99 -1.76 20.28 -10.22
CA VAL A 99 -2.85 20.15 -9.23
C VAL A 99 -2.81 18.79 -8.55
N SER A 100 -2.61 17.72 -9.32
CA SER A 100 -2.55 16.34 -8.81
C SER A 100 -1.36 16.14 -7.88
N ILE A 101 -0.16 16.59 -8.29
CA ILE A 101 1.05 16.52 -7.47
C ILE A 101 0.87 17.36 -6.19
N SER A 102 0.33 18.56 -6.31
CA SER A 102 0.06 19.43 -5.16
C SER A 102 -0.92 18.77 -4.19
N ALA A 103 -1.95 18.11 -4.69
CA ALA A 103 -2.90 17.37 -3.86
C ALA A 103 -2.25 16.19 -3.13
N VAL A 104 -1.39 15.41 -3.80
CA VAL A 104 -0.65 14.31 -3.19
C VAL A 104 0.31 14.81 -2.11
N LEU A 105 1.09 15.87 -2.40
CA LEU A 105 2.01 16.48 -1.43
C LEU A 105 1.27 17.06 -0.23
N TYR A 106 0.19 17.80 -0.47
CA TYR A 106 -0.66 18.32 0.60
C TYR A 106 -1.17 17.20 1.50
N LYS A 107 -1.69 16.12 0.90
CA LYS A 107 -2.18 14.98 1.66
C LYS A 107 -1.06 14.31 2.45
N TYR A 108 0.09 14.08 1.85
CA TYR A 108 1.27 13.52 2.53
C TYR A 108 1.69 14.38 3.72
N ILE A 109 1.76 15.70 3.59
CA ILE A 109 2.17 16.60 4.69
C ILE A 109 1.09 16.68 5.78
N SER A 110 -0.19 16.69 5.40
CA SER A 110 -1.31 16.82 6.34
C SER A 110 -1.52 15.59 7.23
N VAL A 111 -1.22 14.39 6.73
CA VAL A 111 -1.41 13.15 7.49
C VAL A 111 -0.29 12.99 8.51
N ASN A 112 -0.67 12.96 9.79
CA ASN A 112 0.19 12.71 10.92
C ASN A 112 -0.63 12.04 12.04
N ASP A 113 0.07 11.64 13.10
CA ASP A 113 -0.45 10.85 14.21
C ASP A 113 -1.65 11.55 14.87
N SER A 114 -1.52 12.86 15.11
CA SER A 114 -2.57 13.68 15.72
C SER A 114 -3.80 13.82 14.82
N LYS A 115 -3.62 13.94 13.49
CA LYS A 115 -4.75 13.98 12.55
C LYS A 115 -5.52 12.67 12.59
N LEU A 116 -4.80 11.54 12.50
CA LEU A 116 -5.43 10.22 12.47
C LEU A 116 -6.15 9.92 13.79
N TYR A 117 -5.54 10.28 14.93
CA TYR A 117 -6.21 10.22 16.22
C TYR A 117 -7.48 11.09 16.24
N ASN A 118 -7.39 12.37 15.90
CA ASN A 118 -8.53 13.29 15.98
C ASN A 118 -9.70 12.91 15.06
N GLU A 119 -9.42 12.27 13.92
CA GLU A 119 -10.43 11.90 12.93
C GLU A 119 -11.13 10.56 13.25
N TYR A 120 -10.42 9.62 13.86
CA TYR A 120 -10.92 8.25 14.05
C TYR A 120 -11.10 7.83 15.52
N TYR A 121 -10.60 8.62 16.47
CA TYR A 121 -10.89 8.42 17.88
C TYR A 121 -12.33 8.84 18.18
N SER A 122 -13.05 7.94 18.85
CA SER A 122 -14.32 8.23 19.51
C SER A 122 -14.23 7.78 20.95
N SER A 123 -14.78 8.55 21.88
CA SER A 123 -14.87 8.13 23.28
C SER A 123 -15.68 6.84 23.39
N TYR A 124 -15.27 5.96 24.31
CA TYR A 124 -15.99 4.73 24.58
C TYR A 124 -17.22 5.02 25.44
N GLU A 125 -18.37 4.44 25.08
CA GLU A 125 -19.61 4.58 25.83
C GLU A 125 -19.95 3.24 26.49
N LEU A 126 -20.22 3.25 27.80
CA LEU A 126 -20.45 2.04 28.59
C LEU A 126 -21.88 1.51 28.35
N ASN A 127 -22.00 0.38 27.66
CA ASN A 127 -23.28 -0.30 27.48
C ASN A 127 -23.73 -1.02 28.76
N THR A 128 -25.03 -0.94 29.08
CA THR A 128 -25.63 -1.52 30.29
C THR A 128 -25.42 -3.03 30.41
N THR A 129 -25.35 -3.76 29.30
CA THR A 129 -25.11 -5.22 29.28
C THR A 129 -23.70 -5.61 29.74
N ARG A 130 -22.73 -4.70 29.61
CA ARG A 130 -21.32 -4.92 30.01
C ARG A 130 -20.99 -4.34 31.40
N SER A 131 -22.00 -3.80 32.08
CA SER A 131 -21.96 -3.18 33.41
C SER A 131 -22.21 -4.20 34.54
N LEU A 132 -22.24 -5.52 34.25
CA LEU A 132 -22.60 -6.60 35.20
C LEU A 132 -21.52 -6.90 36.27
N GLY A 133 -21.01 -5.86 36.93
CA GLY A 133 -20.20 -5.94 38.15
C GLY A 133 -20.61 -4.81 39.09
N ASP A 134 -20.62 -5.09 40.39
CA ASP A 134 -21.19 -4.27 41.48
C ASP A 134 -20.41 -2.96 41.78
N ASP A 135 -19.80 -2.36 40.76
CA ASP A 135 -18.95 -1.18 40.86
C ASP A 135 -19.73 0.08 40.45
N ASN A 136 -20.91 0.25 41.07
CA ASN A 136 -21.86 1.32 40.76
C ASN A 136 -21.22 2.71 40.83
N GLY A 137 -20.25 2.93 41.73
CA GLY A 137 -19.50 4.18 41.83
C GLY A 137 -18.65 4.47 40.60
N LEU A 138 -17.88 3.48 40.14
CA LEU A 138 -17.02 3.59 38.96
C LEU A 138 -17.85 3.79 37.68
N ASP A 139 -18.90 2.98 37.49
CA ASP A 139 -19.74 3.05 36.30
C ASP A 139 -20.50 4.38 36.22
N ASN A 140 -20.96 4.92 37.35
CA ASN A 140 -21.59 6.23 37.41
C ASN A 140 -20.61 7.37 37.11
N ALA A 141 -19.41 7.33 37.71
CA ALA A 141 -18.36 8.31 37.41
C ALA A 141 -18.01 8.31 35.92
N TYR A 142 -17.92 7.12 35.31
CA TYR A 142 -17.64 6.97 33.89
C TYR A 142 -18.76 7.52 33.00
N LYS A 143 -20.02 7.14 33.25
CA LYS A 143 -21.18 7.64 32.48
C LYS A 143 -21.35 9.16 32.59
N ASN A 144 -21.00 9.73 33.73
CA ASN A 144 -21.04 11.18 33.96
C ASN A 144 -19.80 11.92 33.42
N LYS A 145 -18.85 11.21 32.78
CA LYS A 145 -17.61 11.76 32.23
C LYS A 145 -16.72 12.42 33.30
N ASN A 146 -16.84 11.97 34.54
CA ASN A 146 -16.00 12.40 35.65
C ASN A 146 -14.65 11.66 35.60
N TRP A 147 -13.81 11.97 34.62
CA TRP A 147 -12.60 11.21 34.33
C TRP A 147 -11.59 11.17 35.49
N ASN A 148 -11.47 12.27 36.23
CA ASN A 148 -10.62 12.31 37.43
C ASN A 148 -11.13 11.34 38.51
N ASP A 149 -12.44 11.25 38.71
CA ASP A 149 -13.05 10.34 39.68
C ASP A 149 -12.86 8.88 39.25
N VAL A 150 -13.00 8.58 37.95
CA VAL A 150 -12.73 7.24 37.40
C VAL A 150 -11.31 6.81 37.71
N VAL A 151 -10.33 7.66 37.42
CA VAL A 151 -8.91 7.36 37.70
C VAL A 151 -8.66 7.20 39.20
N ALA A 152 -9.23 8.08 40.03
CA ALA A 152 -9.09 8.01 41.49
C ALA A 152 -9.68 6.72 42.08
N ILE A 153 -10.90 6.35 41.68
CA ILE A 153 -11.57 5.12 42.12
C ILE A 153 -10.75 3.91 41.72
N VAL A 154 -10.36 3.79 40.44
CA VAL A 154 -9.59 2.64 39.96
C VAL A 154 -8.24 2.52 40.69
N ASN A 155 -7.55 3.63 40.92
CA ASN A 155 -6.27 3.62 41.64
C ASN A 155 -6.40 3.07 43.06
N GLY A 156 -7.54 3.28 43.74
CA GLY A 156 -7.84 2.75 45.07
C GLY A 156 -8.16 1.25 45.11
N ILE A 157 -8.46 0.61 43.98
CA ILE A 157 -8.78 -0.82 43.93
C ILE A 157 -7.49 -1.66 43.96
N GLN A 158 -7.38 -2.63 44.88
CA GLN A 158 -6.21 -3.51 44.96
C GLN A 158 -6.18 -4.56 43.84
N ASP A 159 -7.26 -5.33 43.65
CA ASP A 159 -7.37 -6.30 42.56
C ASP A 159 -8.14 -5.70 41.38
N LYS A 160 -7.40 -5.08 40.46
CA LYS A 160 -7.96 -4.41 39.28
C LYS A 160 -8.35 -5.44 38.21
N SER A 161 -9.62 -5.53 37.85
CA SER A 161 -10.10 -6.33 36.71
C SER A 161 -9.73 -5.69 35.36
N SER A 162 -9.88 -6.43 34.25
CA SER A 162 -9.74 -5.88 32.89
C SER A 162 -10.67 -4.69 32.66
N LYS A 163 -11.88 -4.69 33.25
CA LYS A 163 -12.80 -3.54 33.24
C LYS A 163 -12.18 -2.31 33.90
N HIS A 164 -11.58 -2.46 35.08
CA HIS A 164 -10.99 -1.33 35.81
C HIS A 164 -9.86 -0.69 34.99
N PHE A 165 -8.95 -1.51 34.43
CA PHE A 165 -7.88 -1.02 33.57
C PHE A 165 -8.42 -0.37 32.30
N PHE A 166 -9.42 -0.97 31.65
CA PHE A 166 -10.00 -0.44 30.42
C PHE A 166 -10.63 0.94 30.65
N LEU A 167 -11.48 1.09 31.68
CA LEU A 167 -12.13 2.37 31.98
C LEU A 167 -11.13 3.43 32.41
N ALA A 168 -10.10 3.07 33.20
CA ALA A 168 -9.01 3.99 33.52
C ALA A 168 -8.22 4.39 32.27
N GLY A 169 -8.00 3.48 31.32
CA GLY A 169 -7.32 3.79 30.06
C GLY A 169 -8.08 4.82 29.23
N VAL A 170 -9.40 4.66 29.11
CA VAL A 170 -10.24 5.65 28.40
C VAL A 170 -10.28 6.98 29.15
N ALA A 171 -10.45 6.98 30.48
CA ALA A 171 -10.43 8.22 31.25
C ALA A 171 -9.10 8.97 31.12
N ASN A 172 -7.97 8.25 31.10
CA ASN A 172 -6.66 8.84 30.86
C ASN A 172 -6.52 9.42 29.44
N LEU A 173 -7.10 8.78 28.40
CA LEU A 173 -7.16 9.34 27.05
C LEU A 173 -7.90 10.68 27.02
N GLU A 174 -9.05 10.74 27.68
CA GLU A 174 -9.89 11.95 27.78
C GLU A 174 -9.17 13.09 28.53
N LEU A 175 -8.40 12.73 29.56
CA LEU A 175 -7.53 13.65 30.29
C LEU A 175 -6.22 14.00 29.55
N LYS A 176 -6.01 13.47 28.35
CA LYS A 176 -4.78 13.60 27.54
C LYS A 176 -3.52 13.06 28.22
N GLN A 177 -3.70 12.13 29.16
CA GLN A 177 -2.64 11.43 29.88
C GLN A 177 -2.23 10.17 29.10
N TYR A 178 -1.72 10.37 27.87
CA TYR A 178 -1.55 9.29 26.88
C TYR A 178 -0.64 8.15 27.36
N GLY A 179 0.46 8.46 28.06
CA GLY A 179 1.34 7.43 28.63
C GLY A 179 0.63 6.54 29.66
N GLN A 180 -0.24 7.11 30.50
CA GLN A 180 -1.02 6.34 31.48
C GLN A 180 -2.09 5.49 30.78
N ALA A 181 -2.71 6.03 29.73
CA ALA A 181 -3.66 5.27 28.91
C ALA A 181 -3.00 4.05 28.24
N ILE A 182 -1.82 4.23 27.64
CA ILE A 182 -1.03 3.13 27.05
C ILE A 182 -0.81 2.02 28.07
N ASN A 183 -0.32 2.36 29.26
CA ASN A 183 -0.04 1.38 30.33
C ASN A 183 -1.32 0.64 30.78
N ALA A 184 -2.45 1.36 30.86
CA ALA A 184 -3.73 0.78 31.24
C ALA A 184 -4.24 -0.22 30.19
N PHE A 185 -4.21 0.11 28.90
CA PHE A 185 -4.64 -0.81 27.84
C PHE A 185 -3.70 -2.01 27.67
N GLN A 186 -2.39 -1.83 27.84
CA GLN A 186 -1.46 -2.96 27.89
C GLN A 186 -1.80 -3.90 29.06
N SER A 187 -2.19 -3.36 30.20
CA SER A 187 -2.60 -4.16 31.37
C SER A 187 -3.87 -4.98 31.08
N VAL A 188 -4.83 -4.44 30.31
CA VAL A 188 -6.00 -5.21 29.82
C VAL A 188 -5.55 -6.38 28.95
N ILE A 189 -4.72 -6.12 27.92
CA ILE A 189 -4.26 -7.15 26.98
C ILE A 189 -3.48 -8.26 27.71
N ASN A 190 -2.56 -7.87 28.61
CA ASN A 190 -1.76 -8.83 29.38
C ASN A 190 -2.64 -9.68 30.31
N LYS A 191 -3.64 -9.08 30.97
CA LYS A 191 -4.53 -9.80 31.88
C LYS A 191 -5.43 -10.79 31.12
N ASN A 192 -5.91 -10.42 29.94
CA ASN A 192 -6.72 -11.29 29.08
C ASN A 192 -5.93 -12.52 28.59
N GLN A 193 -4.64 -12.35 28.27
CA GLN A 193 -3.75 -13.46 27.90
C GLN A 193 -3.54 -14.47 29.06
N VAL A 194 -3.49 -13.99 30.30
CA VAL A 194 -3.25 -14.82 31.49
C VAL A 194 -4.53 -15.48 31.99
N ALA A 195 -5.65 -14.74 32.03
CA ALA A 195 -6.91 -15.22 32.59
C ALA A 195 -7.74 -16.04 31.61
N GLY A 196 -7.40 -16.04 30.31
CA GLY A 196 -8.24 -16.63 29.26
C GLY A 196 -9.57 -15.90 29.07
N ASP A 197 -9.71 -14.71 29.65
CA ASP A 197 -10.88 -13.86 29.57
C ASP A 197 -10.66 -12.86 28.43
N ASP A 198 -11.46 -12.94 27.36
CA ASP A 198 -11.32 -12.07 26.18
C ASP A 198 -12.05 -10.73 26.34
N TYR A 199 -12.43 -10.39 27.58
CA TYR A 199 -13.22 -9.21 27.88
C TYR A 199 -12.44 -7.92 27.57
N PHE A 200 -13.00 -7.09 26.68
CA PHE A 200 -12.37 -5.88 26.12
C PHE A 200 -11.12 -6.11 25.27
N GLY A 201 -10.82 -7.33 24.79
CA GLY A 201 -9.61 -7.60 23.99
C GLY A 201 -9.52 -6.72 22.74
N ASP A 202 -10.59 -6.73 21.93
CA ASP A 202 -10.71 -5.92 20.71
C ASP A 202 -10.68 -4.42 21.02
N GLU A 203 -11.48 -3.97 21.99
CA GLU A 203 -11.52 -2.57 22.40
C GLU A 203 -10.16 -2.09 22.88
N ALA A 204 -9.50 -2.84 23.77
CA ALA A 204 -8.19 -2.49 24.30
C ALA A 204 -7.12 -2.42 23.21
N GLY A 205 -7.14 -3.35 22.24
CA GLY A 205 -6.24 -3.29 21.08
C GLY A 205 -6.44 -2.02 20.27
N TYR A 206 -7.68 -1.66 19.95
CA TYR A 206 -7.99 -0.44 19.20
C TYR A 206 -7.59 0.83 19.96
N TYR A 207 -8.01 0.95 21.23
CA TYR A 207 -7.71 2.14 22.03
C TYR A 207 -6.24 2.26 22.42
N LEU A 208 -5.50 1.14 22.53
CA LEU A 208 -4.05 1.17 22.64
C LEU A 208 -3.41 1.80 21.40
N ALA A 209 -3.83 1.40 20.21
CA ALA A 209 -3.36 2.02 18.98
C ALA A 209 -3.69 3.52 18.92
N MET A 210 -4.92 3.90 19.29
CA MET A 210 -5.30 5.33 19.38
C MET A 210 -4.44 6.08 20.40
N SER A 211 -4.12 5.47 21.55
CA SER A 211 -3.25 6.08 22.56
C SER A 211 -1.83 6.29 22.06
N TYR A 212 -1.28 5.33 21.30
CA TYR A 212 0.02 5.51 20.65
C TYR A 212 -0.01 6.63 19.60
N LEU A 213 -1.06 6.74 18.78
CA LEU A 213 -1.21 7.86 17.84
C LEU A 213 -1.28 9.21 18.57
N ALA A 214 -2.03 9.28 19.66
CA ALA A 214 -2.11 10.49 20.49
C ALA A 214 -0.76 10.85 21.12
N ASN A 215 0.03 9.84 21.51
CA ASN A 215 1.37 10.01 22.09
C ASN A 215 2.48 10.22 21.05
N ARG A 216 2.15 10.31 19.76
CA ARG A 216 3.11 10.45 18.64
C ARG A 216 4.05 9.25 18.46
N GLU A 217 3.54 8.05 18.73
CA GLU A 217 4.23 6.77 18.62
C GLU A 217 3.61 5.94 17.48
N ALA A 218 3.55 6.50 16.27
CA ALA A 218 2.95 5.83 15.11
C ALA A 218 3.62 4.48 14.77
N ASP A 219 4.93 4.34 15.04
CA ASP A 219 5.70 3.11 14.89
C ASP A 219 5.09 1.94 15.68
N LYS A 220 4.55 2.21 16.87
CA LYS A 220 3.87 1.22 17.71
C LYS A 220 2.39 1.06 17.37
N ALA A 221 1.72 2.13 16.94
CA ALA A 221 0.31 2.10 16.57
C ALA A 221 0.06 1.29 15.28
N VAL A 222 0.88 1.51 14.26
CA VAL A 222 0.72 0.91 12.91
C VAL A 222 0.60 -0.61 12.92
N PRO A 223 1.49 -1.39 13.59
CA PRO A 223 1.37 -2.86 13.57
C PRO A 223 0.08 -3.35 14.22
N ILE A 224 -0.41 -2.66 15.25
CA ILE A 224 -1.69 -2.99 15.90
C ILE A 224 -2.85 -2.74 14.92
N LEU A 225 -2.91 -1.55 14.33
CA LEU A 225 -3.95 -1.20 13.35
C LEU A 225 -3.92 -2.12 12.13
N GLU A 226 -2.75 -2.54 11.67
CA GLU A 226 -2.60 -3.53 10.60
C GLU A 226 -3.23 -4.88 10.96
N LYS A 227 -3.04 -5.33 12.20
CA LYS A 227 -3.67 -6.56 12.70
C LYS A 227 -5.19 -6.42 12.71
N ILE A 228 -5.71 -5.32 13.26
CA ILE A 228 -7.15 -5.02 13.29
C ILE A 228 -7.75 -4.96 11.88
N LYS A 229 -7.04 -4.34 10.92
CA LYS A 229 -7.47 -4.24 9.53
C LYS A 229 -7.51 -5.60 8.81
N LYS A 230 -6.59 -6.51 9.14
CA LYS A 230 -6.52 -7.86 8.55
C LYS A 230 -7.56 -8.79 9.14
N ASP A 231 -7.90 -8.62 10.41
CA ASP A 231 -8.90 -9.43 11.10
C ASP A 231 -10.32 -8.91 10.82
N LYS A 232 -11.07 -9.61 9.96
CA LYS A 232 -12.44 -9.23 9.58
C LYS A 232 -13.47 -9.43 10.69
N SER A 233 -13.18 -10.26 11.69
CA SER A 233 -14.04 -10.49 12.85
C SER A 233 -13.88 -9.42 13.93
N HIS A 234 -12.76 -8.69 13.91
CA HIS A 234 -12.47 -7.69 14.92
C HIS A 234 -13.49 -6.55 14.89
N LEU A 235 -13.99 -6.16 16.08
CA LEU A 235 -14.99 -5.10 16.28
C LEU A 235 -14.66 -3.78 15.56
N TYR A 236 -13.39 -3.40 15.51
CA TYR A 236 -12.91 -2.15 14.93
C TYR A 236 -12.36 -2.30 13.50
N ASN A 237 -12.52 -3.46 12.87
CA ASN A 237 -12.05 -3.69 11.50
C ASN A 237 -12.58 -2.63 10.53
N GLN A 238 -13.87 -2.32 10.60
CA GLN A 238 -14.49 -1.33 9.72
C GLN A 238 -13.96 0.08 10.00
N ALA A 239 -13.76 0.44 11.27
CA ALA A 239 -13.23 1.75 11.66
C ALA A 239 -11.82 1.94 11.10
N VAL A 240 -10.94 0.95 11.28
CA VAL A 240 -9.57 1.00 10.74
C VAL A 240 -9.55 0.93 9.21
N SER A 241 -10.45 0.16 8.60
CA SER A 241 -10.55 0.09 7.13
C SER A 241 -10.94 1.44 6.50
N LYS A 242 -11.80 2.22 7.17
CA LYS A 242 -12.19 3.57 6.75
C LYS A 242 -11.03 4.58 6.78
N MET A 243 -9.96 4.31 7.52
CA MET A 243 -8.75 5.15 7.51
C MET A 243 -8.07 5.18 6.12
N GLY A 244 -8.29 4.14 5.31
CA GLY A 244 -7.94 4.14 3.89
C GLY A 244 -6.51 4.60 3.59
N MET A 245 -6.40 5.65 2.77
CA MET A 245 -5.13 6.22 2.32
C MET A 245 -4.37 6.93 3.45
N ASP A 246 -5.07 7.50 4.42
CA ASP A 246 -4.44 8.23 5.54
C ASP A 246 -3.66 7.23 6.41
N PHE A 247 -4.20 6.03 6.64
CA PHE A 247 -3.45 4.94 7.27
C PHE A 247 -2.23 4.52 6.45
N THR A 248 -2.36 4.36 5.12
CA THR A 248 -1.22 3.95 4.26
C THR A 248 -0.09 4.98 4.29
N ILE A 249 -0.41 6.27 4.26
CA ILE A 249 0.58 7.34 4.35
C ILE A 249 1.26 7.32 5.73
N LEU A 250 0.49 7.16 6.82
CA LEU A 250 1.05 7.09 8.16
C LEU A 250 1.97 5.88 8.32
N ALA A 251 1.54 4.70 7.86
CA ALA A 251 2.33 3.48 7.91
C ALA A 251 3.64 3.59 7.11
N PHE A 252 3.60 4.28 5.96
CA PHE A 252 4.82 4.56 5.20
C PHE A 252 5.77 5.48 5.96
N LYS A 253 5.26 6.53 6.61
CA LYS A 253 6.07 7.46 7.41
C LYS A 253 6.66 6.80 8.66
N ALA A 254 5.93 5.90 9.32
CA ALA A 254 6.39 5.26 10.54
C ALA A 254 7.51 4.23 10.31
N ARG A 255 7.73 3.79 9.06
CA ARG A 255 8.72 2.77 8.68
C ARG A 255 10.02 3.36 8.10
N ASN A 256 10.03 4.65 7.76
CA ASN A 256 11.18 5.34 7.15
C ASN A 256 11.67 6.45 8.09
#